data_AF-A0A916TIZ7-F1
#
_entry.id   AF-A0A916TIZ7-F1
#
_cell.length_a   1.000
_cell.length_b   1.000
_cell.length_c   1.000
_cell.angle_alpha   90.00
_cell.angle_beta   90.00
_cell.angle_gamma   90.00
#
_symmetry.space_group_name_H-M   'P 1'
#
loop_
_entity.id
_entity.type
_entity.pdbx_description
1 polymer ?
#
loop_
_entity_poly.entity_id
_entity_poly.type
_entity_poly.pdbx_seq_one_letter_code
_entity_poly.pdbx_strand_id
1 'polypeptide(L)' 'MAASGVVIEEGLVDRDYGSREFTCRDPEGNLWCFATYWPKAEQA' A
#
# COMPACT_ATOMS: atom_id res chain seq x y z
N MET A 1 0.64 -2.26 -19.12
CA MET A 1 0.80 -0.79 -19.13
C MET A 1 0.32 -0.29 -17.78
N ALA A 2 1.21 0.26 -16.95
CA ALA A 2 0.79 0.97 -15.74
C ALA A 2 -0.05 2.18 -16.19
N ALA A 3 -1.24 2.34 -15.60
CA ALA A 3 -2.15 3.41 -16.01
C ALA A 3 -1.46 4.78 -15.84
N SER A 4 -1.49 5.59 -16.90
CA SER A 4 -1.21 7.03 -16.89
C SER A 4 0.13 7.53 -16.31
N GLY A 5 1.16 6.70 -16.17
CA GLY A 5 2.48 7.11 -15.66
C GLY A 5 2.73 6.86 -14.17
N VAL A 6 1.89 6.05 -13.52
CA VAL A 6 2.11 5.57 -12.15
C VAL A 6 3.28 4.59 -12.09
N VAL A 7 4.19 4.79 -11.14
CA VAL A 7 5.27 3.84 -10.81
C VAL A 7 4.87 3.06 -9.56
N ILE A 8 4.89 1.73 -9.66
CA ILE A 8 4.67 0.85 -8.50
C ILE A 8 6.02 0.70 -7.80
N GLU A 9 6.18 1.30 -6.62
CA GLU A 9 7.39 1.17 -5.81
C GLU A 9 7.36 -0.16 -5.03
N GLU A 10 6.18 -0.53 -4.53
CA GLU A 10 5.92 -1.83 -3.89
C GLU A 10 4.53 -2.32 -4.30
N GLY A 11 4.49 -3.51 -4.91
CA GLY A 11 3.24 -4.18 -5.26
C GLY A 11 2.42 -4.55 -4.02
N LEU A 12 1.28 -5.22 -4.23
CA LEU A 12 0.47 -5.69 -3.10
C LEU A 12 1.29 -6.70 -2.29
N VAL A 13 1.61 -6.35 -1.05
CA VAL A 13 2.41 -7.17 -0.15
C VAL A 13 1.62 -7.47 1.11
N ASP A 14 1.65 -8.75 1.52
CA ASP A 14 1.12 -9.18 2.82
C ASP A 14 2.26 -9.06 3.84
N ARG A 15 2.02 -8.32 4.92
CA ARG A 15 2.98 -8.08 5.99
C ARG A 15 2.78 -9.12 7.09
N ASP A 16 3.88 -9.50 7.75
CA ASP A 16 3.87 -10.48 8.84
C ASP A 16 2.93 -10.10 10.00
N TYR A 17 2.73 -8.80 10.24
CA TYR A 17 1.78 -8.28 11.22
C TYR A 17 0.31 -8.26 10.74
N GLY A 18 0.01 -8.90 9.60
CA GLY A 18 -1.35 -9.11 9.09
C GLY A 18 -1.93 -7.95 8.29
N SER A 19 -1.15 -6.90 8.01
CA SER A 19 -1.58 -5.82 7.11
C SER A 19 -1.28 -6.17 5.66
N ARG A 20 -2.10 -5.67 4.73
CA ARG A 20 -1.79 -5.63 3.29
C ARG A 20 -1.48 -4.22 2.88
N GLU A 21 -0.36 -4.06 2.21
CA GLU A 21 0.17 -2.76 1.84
C GLU A 21 0.43 -2.68 0.34
N PHE A 22 0.33 -1.47 -0.20
CA PHE A 22 0.61 -1.15 -1.60
C PHE A 22 1.13 0.28 -1.68
N THR A 23 2.25 0.46 -2.38
CA THR A 23 2.90 1.77 -2.50
C THR A 23 3.14 2.13 -3.96
N CYS A 24 2.70 3.31 -4.36
CA CYS A 24 2.95 3.83 -5.70
C CYS A 24 3.29 5.33 -5.71
N ARG A 25 3.95 5.75 -6.78
CA ARG A 25 4.21 7.14 -7.10
C ARG A 25 3.32 7.55 -8.27
N ASP A 26 2.57 8.63 -8.11
CA ASP A 26 1.80 9.19 -9.22
C ASP A 26 2.71 9.98 -10.20
N PRO A 27 2.21 10.35 -11.39
CA PRO A 27 3.03 11.03 -12.41
C PRO A 27 3.60 12.40 -11.98
N GLU A 28 2.97 13.09 -11.03
CA GLU A 28 3.45 14.35 -10.46
C GLU A 28 4.54 14.12 -9.39
N GLY A 29 4.77 12.86 -9.02
CA GLY A 29 5.82 12.44 -8.12
C GLY A 29 5.39 12.24 -6.66
N ASN A 30 4.10 12.40 -6.34
CA ASN A 30 3.65 12.18 -4.97
C ASN A 30 3.62 10.69 -4.63
N LEU A 31 4.01 10.38 -3.39
CA LEU A 31 4.05 9.03 -2.85
C LEU A 31 2.74 8.70 -2.16
N TRP A 32 2.06 7.66 -2.63
CA TRP A 32 0.83 7.14 -2.05
C TRP A 32 1.09 5.78 -1.44
N CYS A 33 0.66 5.61 -0.18
CA CYS A 33 0.70 4.34 0.52
C CYS A 33 -0.72 3.96 0.96
N PHE A 34 -1.14 2.77 0.54
CA PHE A 34 -2.41 2.17 0.91
C PHE A 34 -2.10 0.99 1.81
N ALA A 35 -2.67 0.98 3.01
CA ALA A 35 -2.53 -0.12 3.94
C ALA A 35 -3.91 -0.51 4.48
N THR A 36 -4.15 -1.79 4.68
CA THR A 36 -5.29 -2.22 5.48
C THR A 36 -5.06 -1.80 6.91
N TYR A 37 -5.97 -1.00 7.45
CA TYR A 37 -5.98 -0.75 8.88
C TYR A 37 -6.57 -1.98 9.57
N TRP A 38 -5.72 -2.70 10.30
CA TRP A 38 -6.16 -3.75 11.21
C TRP A 38 -6.08 -3.24 12.64
N PRO A 39 -7.10 -2.53 13.14
CA PRO A 39 -7.21 -2.35 14.57
C PRO A 39 -7.50 -3.74 15.13
N LYS A 40 -6.50 -4.41 15.72
CA LYS A 40 -6.80 -5.34 16.81
C LYS A 40 -7.30 -4.48 17.98
N ALA A 41 -8.49 -3.90 17.83
CA ALA A 41 -9.29 -3.43 18.94
C ALA A 41 -9.81 -4.70 19.60
N GLU A 42 -9.02 -5.19 20.55
CA GLU A 42 -9.34 -6.27 21.49
C GLU A 42 -9.46 -7.69 20.90
N GLN A 43 -8.49 -8.55 21.25
CA GLN A 43 -8.78 -9.88 21.75
C GLN A 43 -7.75 -10.19 22.86
N ALA A 44 -8.08 -9.76 24.07
CA ALA A 44 -7.63 -10.32 25.35
C ALA A 44 -8.73 -10.08 26.38
#